data_AF-A0A7W8X6E2-F1
#
_entry.id   AF-A0A7W8X6E2-F1
#
_cell.length_a   1.000
_cell.length_b   1.000
_cell.length_c   1.000
_cell.angle_alpha   90.00
_cell.angle_beta   90.00
_cell.angle_gamma   90.00
#
_symmetry.space_group_name_H-M   'P 1'
#
loop_
_entity.id
_entity.type
_entity.pdbx_description
1 polymer ?
#
loop_
_entity_poly.entity_id
_entity_poly.type
_entity_poly.pdbx_seq_one_letter_code
_entity_poly.pdbx_strand_id
1 'polypeptide(L)' 'MLRHTGSDDGLGPALTHLYAHWLPKSGETPRDFPLYCQRIRFFPDVPEQEAVTDIFLPLA' A
#
# COMPACT_ATOMS: atom_id res chain seq x y z
N MET A 1 3.17 3.09 6.85
CA MET A 1 3.10 3.40 5.40
C MET A 1 3.96 2.39 4.68
N LEU A 2 3.47 1.82 3.58
CA LEU A 2 4.24 0.98 2.66
C LEU A 2 4.30 1.67 1.29
N ARG A 3 5.48 1.77 0.69
CA ARG A 3 5.63 2.28 -0.67
C ARG A 3 5.66 1.12 -1.66
N HIS A 4 4.78 1.18 -2.66
CA HIS A 4 4.75 0.30 -3.82
C HIS A 4 5.29 1.05 -5.04
N THR A 5 6.18 0.41 -5.79
CA THR A 5 6.69 0.91 -7.08
C THR A 5 6.38 -0.12 -8.16
N GLY A 6 5.74 0.32 -9.25
CA GLY A 6 5.32 -0.52 -10.36
C GLY A 6 3.81 -0.54 -10.58
N SER A 7 3.36 -1.47 -11.44
CA SER A 7 1.94 -1.64 -11.83
C SER A 7 1.01 -1.84 -10.64
N ASP A 8 -0.26 -1.41 -10.80
CA ASP A 8 -1.34 -1.60 -9.82
C ASP A 8 -1.60 -3.10 -9.53
N ASP A 9 -1.20 -4.01 -10.40
CA ASP A 9 -1.25 -5.48 -10.17
C ASP A 9 -0.48 -5.91 -8.91
N GLY A 10 0.54 -5.14 -8.52
CA GLY A 10 1.33 -5.39 -7.31
C GLY A 10 0.64 -4.96 -6.00
N LEU A 11 -0.46 -4.21 -6.06
CA LEU A 11 -1.14 -3.71 -4.86
C LEU A 11 -1.79 -4.84 -4.05
N GLY A 12 -2.39 -5.85 -4.70
CA GLY A 12 -2.98 -6.99 -4.01
C GLY A 12 -1.96 -7.76 -3.13
N PRO A 13 -0.79 -8.16 -3.69
CA PRO A 13 0.32 -8.70 -2.91
C PRO A 13 0.81 -7.78 -1.79
N ALA A 14 0.93 -6.46 -2.03
CA ALA A 14 1.35 -5.50 -1.01
C ALA A 14 0.36 -5.41 0.17
N LEU A 15 -0.95 -5.42 -0.13
CA LEU A 15 -2.00 -5.44 0.90
C LEU A 15 -2.00 -6.76 1.68
N THR A 16 -1.84 -7.89 0.99
CA THR A 16 -1.68 -9.20 1.63
C THR A 16 -0.49 -9.18 2.60
N HIS A 17 0.64 -8.58 2.19
CA HIS A 17 1.79 -8.43 3.06
C HIS A 17 1.47 -7.63 4.33
N LEU A 18 0.81 -6.48 4.19
CA LEU A 18 0.42 -5.64 5.32
C LEU A 18 -0.47 -6.40 6.31
N TYR A 19 -1.56 -7.02 5.84
CA TYR A 19 -2.55 -7.66 6.71
C TYR A 19 -2.14 -9.05 7.22
N ALA A 20 -1.54 -9.89 6.37
CA ALA A 20 -1.27 -11.29 6.71
C ALA A 20 0.11 -11.51 7.32
N HIS A 21 1.08 -10.62 7.07
CA HIS A 21 2.47 -10.84 7.48
C HIS A 21 2.99 -9.79 8.45
N TRP A 22 2.77 -8.51 8.16
CA TRP A 22 3.29 -7.42 8.99
C TRP A 22 2.40 -7.15 10.21
N LEU A 23 1.11 -6.89 10.00
CA LEU A 23 0.17 -6.47 11.06
C LEU A 23 0.13 -7.46 12.24
N PRO A 24 0.02 -8.79 12.05
CA PRO A 24 -0.03 -9.74 13.17
C PRO A 24 1.25 -9.76 14.03
N LYS A 25 2.38 -9.29 13.48
CA LYS A 25 3.68 -9.25 14.16
C LYS A 25 4.02 -7.87 14.71
N SER A 26 3.28 -6.84 14.29
CA SER A 26 3.58 -5.45 14.62
C SER A 26 3.20 -5.06 16.06
N GLY A 27 2.25 -5.78 16.68
CA GLY A 27 1.63 -5.38 17.94
C GLY A 27 0.62 -4.22 17.80
N GLU A 28 0.41 -3.73 16.57
CA GLU A 28 -0.50 -2.64 16.26
C GLU A 28 -1.93 -3.14 16.08
N THR A 29 -2.90 -2.25 16.32
CA THR A 29 -4.32 -2.52 16.07
C THR A 29 -4.82 -1.61 14.95
N PRO A 30 -5.47 -2.14 13.90
CA PRO A 30 -6.09 -1.30 12.88
C PRO A 30 -7.17 -0.40 13.48
N ARG A 31 -7.24 0.84 13.01
CA ARG A 31 -8.37 1.72 13.31
C ARG A 31 -9.59 1.29 12.51
N ASP A 32 -10.77 1.65 13.00
CA ASP A 32 -12.02 1.64 12.22
C ASP A 32 -12.03 2.77 11.17
N PHE A 33 -11.12 2.66 10.20
CA PHE A 33 -11.00 3.55 9.05
C PHE A 33 -10.46 2.74 7.86
N PRO A 34 -10.98 2.95 6.64
CA PRO A 34 -10.47 2.22 5.49
C PRO A 34 -8.99 2.52 5.23
N LEU A 35 -8.27 1.51 4.76
CA LEU A 35 -6.98 1.73 4.12
C LEU A 35 -7.15 2.65 2.93
N TYR A 36 -6.16 3.52 2.71
CA TYR A 36 -6.14 4.42 1.57
C TYR A 36 -4.78 4.41 0.87
N CYS A 37 -4.82 4.72 -0.42
CA CYS A 37 -3.66 4.78 -1.29
C CYS A 37 -3.49 6.19 -1.83
N GLN A 38 -2.26 6.68 -1.85
CA GLN A 38 -1.88 7.92 -2.50
C GLN A 38 -1.01 7.61 -3.71
N ARG A 39 -1.52 7.89 -4.92
CA ARG A 39 -0.74 7.78 -6.16
C ARG A 39 0.19 8.98 -6.27
N ILE A 40 1.49 8.76 -6.18
CA ILE A 40 2.53 9.80 -6.21
C ILE A 40 2.99 10.04 -7.65
N ARG A 41 3.21 8.96 -8.42
CA ARG A 41 3.51 8.98 -9.86
C ARG A 41 2.63 7.92 -10.51
N PHE A 42 2.02 8.21 -11.66
CA PHE A 42 1.12 7.28 -12.32
C PHE A 42 1.08 7.50 -13.83
N PHE A 43 0.64 6.48 -14.56
CA PHE A 43 0.44 6.54 -16.00
C PHE A 43 -0.67 7.56 -16.36
N PRO A 44 -0.53 8.37 -17.44
CA PRO A 44 0.51 8.30 -18.47
C PRO A 44 1.76 9.16 -18.20
N ASP A 45 1.81 9.91 -17.10
CA ASP A 45 2.93 10.81 -16.80
C ASP A 45 4.26 10.05 -16.63
N VAL A 46 4.18 8.78 -16.21
CA VAL A 46 5.30 7.86 -16.14
C VAL A 46 4.92 6.48 -16.68
N PRO A 47 5.88 5.69 -17.20
CA PRO A 47 5.65 4.27 -17.48
C PRO A 47 5.17 3.53 -16.22
N GLU A 48 4.33 2.51 -16.38
CA GLU A 48 3.74 1.77 -15.23
C GLU A 48 4.78 1.20 -14.26
N GLN A 49 5.93 0.75 -14.78
CA GLN A 49 7.05 0.26 -13.97
C GLN A 49 7.69 1.33 -13.07
N GLU A 50 7.45 2.61 -13.36
CA GLU A 50 7.90 3.76 -12.57
C GLU A 50 6.78 4.41 -11.76
N ALA A 51 5.55 3.88 -11.82
CA ALA A 51 4.45 4.33 -10.99
C ALA A 51 4.79 4.13 -9.50
N VAL A 52 4.36 5.05 -8.65
CA VAL A 52 4.62 5.02 -7.21
C VAL A 52 3.30 5.26 -6.48
N THR A 53 2.97 4.34 -5.57
CA THR A 53 1.78 4.40 -4.73
C THR A 53 2.17 4.19 -3.28
N ASP A 54 1.82 5.15 -2.42
CA ASP A 54 1.96 5.01 -0.97
C ASP A 54 0.66 4.42 -0.39
N ILE A 55 0.81 3.36 0.40
CA ILE A 55 -0.28 2.60 1.00
C ILE A 55 -0.28 2.89 2.51
N PHE A 56 -1.43 3.33 3.03
CA PHE A 56 -1.60 3.71 4.43
C PHE A 56 -2.60 2.79 5.10
N LEU A 57 -2.11 1.96 6.03
CA LEU A 57 -2.93 1.23 6.99
C LEU A 57 -3.13 2.11 8.23
N PRO A 58 -4.33 2.63 8.51
CA PRO A 58 -4.61 3.42 9.70
C PRO A 58 -4.59 2.53 10.95
N LEU A 59 -3.91 3.00 11.99
CA LEU A 59 -3.77 2.30 13.27
C LEU A 59 -4.49 3.09 14.38
N ALA A 60 -4.82 2.40 15.47
CA ALA A 60 -5.59 2.92 16.61
C ALA A 60 -4.92 4.15 17.24
#